data_AF-A0A6N7MAE1-F1
#
_entry.id   AF-A0A6N7MAE1-F1
#
_cell.length_a   1.000
_cell.length_b   1.000
_cell.length_c   1.000
_cell.angle_alpha   90.00
_cell.angle_beta   90.00
_cell.angle_gamma   90.00
#
_symmetry.space_group_name_H-M   'P 1'
#
loop_
_entity.id
_entity.type
_entity.pdbx_description
1 polymer ?
#
loop_
_entity_poly.entity_id
_entity_poly.type
_entity_poly.pdbx_seq_one_letter_code
_entity_poly.pdbx_strand_id
1 'polypeptide(L)'
;MKIYRYPGLSLIFSALVFLSGCDLFSPSIRLKLSMPPIPAHWQRAFDNLKFQLIFMGPDRKKQESIIPGGSDLIEVCIIKRHNIPFLAYPLIGEDEIRLPPAGALYPLNMGEGNTLSLSWEQGVAALIIFRLLTGGTDLSTFNTQRLSGEIVERGNPDPWKLDIDYIIEKIALGSFRATSIKAAPARNVDLPVDSGSWFMESPFACLLEIEEGESLILEGVPFGSHLLFSLSKGEYYSLFLDDKETYILTHP
;
A
#
# COMPACT_ATOMS: atom_id res chain seq x y z
N MET A 1 28.93 -80.94 22.32
CA MET A 1 27.66 -80.23 22.05
C MET A 1 28.01 -78.79 21.64
N LYS A 2 27.91 -78.45 20.36
CA LYS A 2 28.32 -77.14 19.81
C LYS A 2 27.17 -76.13 19.98
N ILE A 3 27.42 -75.04 20.72
CA ILE A 3 26.48 -73.93 20.89
C ILE A 3 26.83 -72.89 19.82
N TYR A 4 25.92 -72.69 18.85
CA TYR A 4 26.03 -71.65 17.83
C TYR A 4 25.61 -70.29 18.41
N ARG A 5 26.53 -69.32 18.42
CA ARG A 5 26.25 -67.90 18.67
C ARG A 5 25.70 -67.27 17.38
N TYR A 6 24.45 -66.80 17.42
CA TYR A 6 23.92 -65.89 16.41
C TYR A 6 24.49 -64.48 16.64
N PRO A 7 25.09 -63.82 15.63
CA PRO A 7 25.46 -62.43 15.73
C PRO A 7 24.20 -61.56 15.59
N GLY A 8 24.12 -60.54 16.44
CA GLY A 8 22.97 -59.67 16.61
C GLY A 8 22.54 -58.96 15.34
N LEU A 9 21.27 -59.17 15.00
CA LEU A 9 20.49 -58.34 14.10
C LEU A 9 20.01 -57.12 14.93
N SER A 10 20.85 -56.09 15.05
CA SER A 10 20.45 -54.81 15.67
C SER A 10 21.35 -53.71 15.15
N LEU A 11 20.94 -53.09 14.04
CA LEU A 11 21.38 -51.78 13.59
C LEU A 11 20.50 -51.36 12.39
N ILE A 12 19.22 -51.11 12.66
CA ILE A 12 18.37 -50.29 11.79
C ILE A 12 17.69 -49.27 12.70
N PHE A 13 17.60 -48.03 12.21
CA PHE A 13 16.96 -46.85 12.80
C PHE A 13 17.77 -46.01 13.79
N SER A 14 18.76 -45.23 13.31
CA SER A 14 19.21 -44.00 14.01
C SER A 14 19.91 -42.96 13.13
N ALA A 15 19.63 -42.88 11.82
CA ALA A 15 20.31 -41.92 10.95
C ALA A 15 19.47 -41.39 9.77
N LEU A 16 18.20 -41.04 10.01
CA LEU A 16 17.32 -40.50 8.95
C LEU A 16 16.27 -39.48 9.47
N VAL A 17 16.61 -38.71 10.52
CA VAL A 17 15.71 -37.67 11.08
C VAL A 17 16.32 -36.25 11.03
N PHE A 18 17.53 -36.06 10.50
CA PHE A 18 18.19 -34.73 10.52
C PHE A 18 18.18 -33.95 9.20
N LEU A 19 17.39 -34.36 8.20
CA LEU A 19 17.30 -33.65 6.90
C LEU A 19 15.97 -32.94 6.64
N SER A 20 15.09 -32.86 7.64
CA SER A 20 14.01 -31.86 7.64
C SER A 20 14.54 -30.59 8.29
N GLY A 21 15.34 -29.85 7.54
CA GLY A 21 15.83 -28.53 7.95
C GLY A 21 14.67 -27.67 8.43
N CYS A 22 14.70 -27.30 9.71
CA CYS A 22 13.64 -26.57 10.38
C CYS A 22 13.46 -25.17 9.77
N ASP A 23 12.41 -24.95 8.98
CA ASP A 23 11.91 -23.62 8.62
C ASP A 23 11.62 -22.73 9.86
N LEU A 24 11.50 -23.35 11.03
CA LEU A 24 11.33 -22.67 12.31
C LEU A 24 12.48 -21.69 12.63
N PHE A 25 13.73 -22.06 12.32
CA PHE A 25 14.92 -21.22 12.59
C PHE A 25 15.33 -20.34 11.42
N SER A 26 14.62 -20.41 10.28
CA SER A 26 14.89 -19.49 9.18
C SER A 26 14.59 -18.06 9.62
N PRO A 27 15.50 -17.09 9.39
CA PRO A 27 15.24 -15.67 9.66
C PRO A 27 14.19 -15.10 8.70
N SER A 28 13.83 -15.83 7.64
CA SER A 28 12.83 -15.44 6.66
C SER A 28 11.54 -16.27 6.76
N ILE A 29 10.46 -15.70 6.25
CA ILE A 29 9.15 -16.33 6.11
C ILE A 29 8.60 -16.08 4.71
N ARG A 30 7.93 -17.08 4.14
CA ARG A 30 7.16 -16.93 2.91
C ARG A 30 5.73 -16.53 3.23
N LEU A 31 5.25 -15.50 2.56
CA LEU A 31 3.89 -14.98 2.71
C LEU A 31 3.19 -15.01 1.36
N LYS A 32 1.87 -15.18 1.41
CA LYS A 32 0.99 -14.90 0.28
C LYS A 32 0.42 -13.51 0.44
N LEU A 33 0.54 -12.65 -0.56
CA LEU A 33 -0.06 -11.33 -0.58
C LEU A 33 -1.37 -11.42 -1.33
N SER A 34 -2.46 -11.00 -0.69
CA SER A 34 -3.74 -10.79 -1.36
C SER A 34 -3.82 -9.34 -1.83
N MET A 35 -3.96 -9.15 -3.13
CA MET A 35 -4.00 -7.82 -3.75
C MET A 35 -5.35 -7.13 -3.50
N PRO A 36 -5.39 -5.79 -3.43
CA PRO A 36 -6.64 -5.06 -3.26
C PRO A 36 -7.54 -5.20 -4.50
N PRO A 37 -8.87 -5.16 -4.35
CA PRO A 37 -9.76 -5.03 -5.50
C PRO A 37 -9.53 -3.68 -6.18
N ILE A 38 -9.52 -3.66 -7.52
CA ILE A 38 -9.35 -2.41 -8.28
C ILE A 38 -10.64 -1.58 -8.15
N PRO A 39 -10.58 -0.28 -7.75
CA PRO A 39 -11.74 0.60 -7.71
C PRO A 39 -12.47 0.70 -9.06
N ALA A 40 -13.80 0.80 -9.02
CA ALA A 40 -14.63 0.73 -10.23
C ALA A 40 -14.33 1.84 -11.24
N HIS A 41 -14.04 3.06 -10.79
CA HIS A 41 -13.66 4.18 -11.66
C HIS A 41 -12.32 3.92 -12.35
N TRP A 42 -11.35 3.32 -11.67
CA TRP A 42 -10.08 2.94 -12.29
C TRP A 42 -10.23 1.78 -13.29
N GLN A 43 -11.09 0.79 -12.99
CA GLN A 43 -11.38 -0.28 -13.95
C GLN A 43 -11.98 0.26 -15.25
N ARG A 44 -12.77 1.34 -15.17
CA ARG A 44 -13.32 2.01 -16.36
C ARG A 44 -12.31 2.89 -17.09
N ALA A 45 -11.37 3.48 -16.35
CA ALA A 45 -10.42 4.45 -16.89
C ALA A 45 -9.19 3.81 -17.53
N PHE A 46 -8.72 2.70 -16.96
CA PHE A 46 -7.38 2.18 -17.26
C PHE A 46 -7.45 0.73 -17.71
N ASP A 47 -7.21 0.54 -19.01
CA ASP A 47 -6.99 -0.78 -19.57
C ASP A 47 -5.63 -1.32 -19.10
N ASN A 48 -5.60 -2.55 -18.59
CA ASN A 48 -4.39 -3.26 -18.18
C ASN A 48 -3.58 -2.59 -17.05
N LEU A 49 -4.27 -2.06 -16.03
CA LEU A 49 -3.64 -1.53 -14.82
C LEU A 49 -2.60 -2.52 -14.26
N LYS A 50 -1.40 -2.05 -13.95
CA LYS A 50 -0.35 -2.82 -13.25
C LYS A 50 -0.12 -2.27 -11.86
N PHE A 51 0.53 -3.06 -11.03
CA PHE A 51 0.94 -2.67 -9.70
C PHE A 51 2.44 -2.75 -9.55
N GLN A 52 3.05 -1.68 -9.07
CA GLN A 52 4.38 -1.76 -8.48
C GLN A 52 4.25 -2.14 -7.00
N LEU A 53 4.64 -3.37 -6.70
CA LEU A 53 4.75 -3.86 -5.34
C LEU A 53 6.11 -3.47 -4.75
N ILE A 54 6.10 -2.80 -3.59
CA ILE A 54 7.29 -2.38 -2.86
C ILE A 54 7.21 -2.91 -1.42
N PHE A 55 8.30 -3.52 -0.95
CA PHE A 55 8.42 -4.02 0.42
C PHE A 55 9.89 -4.16 0.85
N MET A 56 10.12 -4.50 2.12
CA MET A 56 11.47 -4.77 2.64
C MET A 56 11.79 -6.26 2.55
N GLY A 57 12.79 -6.60 1.74
CA GLY A 57 13.25 -7.98 1.54
C GLY A 57 14.00 -8.55 2.75
N PRO A 58 14.40 -9.84 2.68
CA PRO A 58 15.12 -10.52 3.76
C PRO A 58 16.47 -9.88 4.10
N ASP A 59 17.10 -9.22 3.13
CA ASP A 59 18.37 -8.50 3.24
C ASP A 59 18.21 -7.07 3.79
N ARG A 60 17.01 -6.70 4.22
CA ARG A 60 16.64 -5.34 4.67
C ARG A 60 16.81 -4.28 3.58
N LYS A 61 16.85 -4.68 2.31
CA LYS A 61 16.79 -3.73 1.20
C LYS A 61 15.38 -3.64 0.66
N LYS A 62 15.08 -2.49 0.08
CA LYS A 62 13.85 -2.28 -0.69
C LYS A 62 13.83 -3.26 -1.86
N GLN A 63 12.75 -4.02 -1.98
CA GLN A 63 12.44 -4.89 -3.11
C GLN A 63 11.30 -4.26 -3.90
N GLU A 64 11.36 -4.36 -5.22
CA GLU A 64 10.34 -3.85 -6.13
C GLU A 64 10.02 -4.90 -7.20
N SER A 65 8.74 -5.05 -7.53
CA SER A 65 8.29 -5.94 -8.60
C SER A 65 7.05 -5.38 -9.29
N ILE A 66 6.93 -5.61 -10.60
CA ILE A 66 5.73 -5.26 -11.37
C ILE A 66 4.80 -6.45 -11.44
N ILE A 67 3.54 -6.24 -11.09
CA ILE A 67 2.50 -7.25 -10.99
C ILE A 67 1.33 -6.84 -11.90
N PRO A 68 0.79 -7.72 -12.74
CA PRO A 68 -0.44 -7.45 -13.47
C PRO A 68 -1.63 -7.17 -12.53
N GLY A 69 -2.47 -6.19 -12.86
CA GLY A 69 -3.74 -5.97 -12.16
C GLY A 69 -4.66 -7.19 -12.28
N GLY A 70 -5.47 -7.43 -11.24
CA GLY A 70 -6.30 -8.63 -11.14
C GLY A 70 -5.56 -9.89 -10.70
N SER A 71 -4.27 -9.80 -10.35
CA SER A 71 -3.57 -10.91 -9.70
C SER A 71 -4.10 -11.11 -8.28
N ASP A 72 -4.64 -12.28 -7.96
CA ASP A 72 -5.26 -12.52 -6.64
C ASP A 72 -4.22 -12.73 -5.52
N LEU A 73 -3.23 -13.60 -5.75
CA LEU A 73 -2.25 -14.02 -4.75
C LEU A 73 -0.82 -14.01 -5.29
N ILE A 74 0.10 -13.43 -4.51
CA ILE A 74 1.52 -13.30 -4.87
C ILE A 74 2.37 -13.86 -3.73
N GLU A 75 3.32 -14.73 -4.02
CA GLU A 75 4.25 -15.21 -3.00
C GLU A 75 5.47 -14.31 -2.88
N VAL A 76 5.79 -13.93 -1.65
CA VAL A 76 6.97 -13.11 -1.31
C VAL A 76 7.73 -13.72 -0.15
N CYS A 77 9.01 -13.39 -0.04
CA CYS A 77 9.85 -13.79 1.08
C CYS A 77 10.32 -12.54 1.83
N ILE A 78 10.12 -12.51 3.14
CA ILE A 78 10.54 -11.39 3.99
C ILE A 78 11.30 -11.88 5.22
N ILE A 79 11.94 -10.95 5.93
CA ILE A 79 12.46 -11.21 7.28
C ILE A 79 11.31 -11.30 8.30
N LYS A 80 11.44 -12.18 9.30
CA LYS A 80 10.49 -12.29 10.43
C LYS A 80 10.64 -11.10 11.40
N ARG A 81 10.19 -9.90 11.00
CA ARG A 81 10.19 -8.69 11.84
C ARG A 81 8.79 -8.04 11.84
N HIS A 82 8.43 -7.41 12.94
CA HIS A 82 7.21 -6.60 13.02
C HIS A 82 7.35 -5.31 12.21
N ASN A 83 6.21 -4.74 11.81
CA ASN A 83 6.09 -3.44 11.17
C ASN A 83 6.74 -3.40 9.78
N ILE A 84 6.70 -4.50 9.02
CA ILE A 84 7.18 -4.49 7.64
C ILE A 84 6.04 -3.97 6.73
N PRO A 85 6.22 -2.81 6.07
CA PRO A 85 5.23 -2.28 5.17
C PRO A 85 5.31 -2.95 3.79
N PHE A 86 4.14 -3.15 3.22
CA PHE A 86 3.92 -3.52 1.82
C PHE A 86 3.11 -2.41 1.18
N LEU A 87 3.51 -1.98 -0.02
CA LEU A 87 2.84 -0.97 -0.81
C LEU A 87 2.61 -1.52 -2.22
N ALA A 88 1.39 -1.39 -2.74
CA ALA A 88 1.07 -1.71 -4.12
C ALA A 88 0.57 -0.44 -4.82
N TYR A 89 1.48 0.23 -5.53
CA TYR A 89 1.17 1.43 -6.32
C TYR A 89 0.54 1.01 -7.65
N PRO A 90 -0.69 1.44 -7.95
CA PRO A 90 -1.21 1.33 -9.32
C PRO A 90 -0.37 2.20 -10.26
N LEU A 91 -0.09 1.66 -11.43
CA LEU A 91 0.69 2.31 -12.47
C LEU A 91 -0.18 2.63 -13.68
N ILE A 92 -0.10 3.86 -14.16
CA ILE A 92 -0.78 4.35 -15.38
C ILE A 92 0.22 5.09 -16.28
N GLY A 93 -0.18 5.40 -17.52
CA GLY A 93 0.63 6.15 -18.47
C GLY A 93 1.95 5.47 -18.79
N GLU A 94 1.90 4.28 -19.39
CA GLU A 94 3.08 3.45 -19.69
C GLU A 94 4.01 3.18 -18.49
N ASP A 95 3.42 3.00 -17.30
CA ASP A 95 4.12 2.75 -16.04
C ASP A 95 4.89 3.95 -15.45
N GLU A 96 4.66 5.17 -15.95
CA GLU A 96 5.33 6.39 -15.47
C GLU A 96 4.71 7.01 -14.22
N ILE A 97 3.38 6.86 -14.06
CA ILE A 97 2.63 7.55 -13.02
C ILE A 97 2.15 6.57 -11.96
N ARG A 98 2.44 6.89 -10.69
CA ARG A 98 2.00 6.14 -9.53
C ARG A 98 0.76 6.79 -8.91
N LEU A 99 -0.33 6.04 -8.82
CA LEU A 99 -1.50 6.42 -8.02
C LEU A 99 -1.28 6.08 -6.54
N PRO A 100 -2.10 6.61 -5.62
CA PRO A 100 -2.02 6.28 -4.21
C PRO A 100 -2.06 4.75 -3.97
N PRO A 101 -1.09 4.19 -3.22
CA PRO A 101 -0.93 2.75 -3.09
C PRO A 101 -1.94 2.12 -2.13
N ALA A 102 -2.33 0.88 -2.39
CA ALA A 102 -2.84 0.03 -1.32
C ALA A 102 -1.69 -0.39 -0.40
N GLY A 103 -2.01 -0.75 0.83
CA GLY A 103 -1.00 -1.08 1.83
C GLY A 103 -1.35 -2.24 2.73
N ALA A 104 -0.32 -2.75 3.39
CA ALA A 104 -0.43 -3.67 4.52
C ALA A 104 0.82 -3.55 5.42
N LEU A 105 0.68 -3.95 6.68
CA LEU A 105 1.75 -4.04 7.66
C LEU A 105 1.83 -5.49 8.15
N TYR A 106 2.98 -6.14 8.00
CA TYR A 106 3.21 -7.45 8.61
C TYR A 106 3.70 -7.31 10.07
N PRO A 107 3.19 -8.12 11.03
CA PRO A 107 2.14 -9.13 10.88
C PRO A 107 0.71 -8.60 11.11
N LEU A 108 0.53 -7.29 11.27
CA LEU A 108 -0.75 -6.68 11.65
C LEU A 108 -1.93 -7.07 10.75
N ASN A 109 -1.73 -7.07 9.42
CA ASN A 109 -2.78 -7.37 8.43
C ASN A 109 -2.75 -8.83 7.96
N MET A 110 -2.19 -9.74 8.77
CA MET A 110 -2.20 -11.17 8.47
C MET A 110 -3.61 -11.73 8.69
N GLY A 111 -4.14 -12.37 7.65
CA GLY A 111 -5.32 -13.22 7.71
C GLY A 111 -4.95 -14.70 7.86
N GLU A 112 -5.87 -15.56 7.45
CA GLU A 112 -5.69 -17.01 7.48
C GLU A 112 -4.66 -17.49 6.44
N GLY A 113 -4.05 -18.65 6.71
CA GLY A 113 -3.20 -19.36 5.73
C GLY A 113 -1.92 -18.64 5.32
N ASN A 114 -1.31 -17.85 6.22
CA ASN A 114 -0.14 -17.00 5.95
C ASN A 114 -0.38 -15.95 4.84
N THR A 115 -1.62 -15.48 4.72
CA THR A 115 -2.00 -14.46 3.76
C THR A 115 -1.94 -13.08 4.40
N LEU A 116 -1.21 -12.14 3.81
CA LEU A 116 -1.23 -10.73 4.17
C LEU A 116 -2.13 -9.98 3.18
N SER A 117 -3.20 -9.36 3.67
CA SER A 117 -4.17 -8.68 2.81
C SER A 117 -3.81 -7.20 2.64
N LEU A 118 -3.58 -6.79 1.39
CA LEU A 118 -3.42 -5.37 1.04
C LEU A 118 -4.79 -4.73 0.84
N SER A 119 -4.94 -3.50 1.30
CA SER A 119 -6.19 -2.73 1.20
C SER A 119 -5.93 -1.25 0.99
N TRP A 120 -6.89 -0.54 0.42
CA TRP A 120 -6.78 0.90 0.17
C TRP A 120 -6.76 1.69 1.48
N GLU A 121 -7.54 1.23 2.46
CA GLU A 121 -7.69 1.83 3.79
C GLU A 121 -6.37 1.80 4.57
N GLN A 122 -5.55 0.78 4.33
CA GLN A 122 -4.24 0.61 4.97
C GLN A 122 -3.09 1.26 4.18
N GLY A 123 -3.37 1.82 3.00
CA GLY A 123 -2.37 2.44 2.13
C GLY A 123 -1.56 3.53 2.83
N VAL A 124 -2.25 4.46 3.49
CA VAL A 124 -1.62 5.60 4.18
C VAL A 124 -0.77 5.14 5.36
N ALA A 125 -1.27 4.22 6.19
CA ALA A 125 -0.51 3.69 7.33
C ALA A 125 0.77 2.98 6.87
N ALA A 126 0.67 2.10 5.86
CA ALA A 126 1.83 1.43 5.30
C ALA A 126 2.84 2.43 4.69
N LEU A 127 2.35 3.49 4.02
CA LEU A 127 3.19 4.51 3.40
C LEU A 127 3.99 5.29 4.46
N ILE A 128 3.34 5.70 5.55
CA ILE A 128 3.98 6.41 6.66
C ILE A 128 5.10 5.55 7.25
N ILE A 129 4.81 4.27 7.55
CA ILE A 129 5.80 3.35 8.10
C ILE A 129 6.95 3.12 7.12
N PHE A 130 6.66 2.97 5.83
CA PHE A 130 7.68 2.82 4.78
C PHE A 130 8.60 4.05 4.71
N ARG A 131 8.05 5.26 4.68
CA ARG A 131 8.83 6.51 4.64
C ARG A 131 9.69 6.68 5.90
N LEU A 132 9.15 6.39 7.08
CA LEU A 132 9.91 6.46 8.33
C LEU A 132 11.06 5.45 8.37
N LEU A 133 10.83 4.19 7.95
CA LEU A 133 11.88 3.16 7.91
C LEU A 133 12.97 3.50 6.91
N THR A 134 12.60 3.96 5.71
CA THR A 134 13.56 4.37 4.67
C THR A 134 14.30 5.66 5.02
N GLY A 135 13.68 6.53 5.85
CA GLY A 135 14.32 7.68 6.48
C GLY A 135 15.17 7.34 7.71
N GLY A 136 15.33 6.06 8.07
CA GLY A 136 16.20 5.62 9.18
C GLY A 136 15.60 5.74 10.58
N THR A 137 14.28 5.97 10.69
CA THR A 137 13.59 5.99 11.99
C THR A 137 13.46 4.57 12.54
N ASP A 138 13.86 4.35 13.80
CA ASP A 138 13.61 3.07 14.46
C ASP A 138 12.16 2.98 14.96
N LEU A 139 11.41 2.03 14.40
CA LEU A 139 10.02 1.75 14.74
C LEU A 139 9.85 0.42 15.49
N SER A 140 10.92 -0.09 16.11
CA SER A 140 10.92 -1.35 16.87
C SER A 140 9.91 -1.37 18.01
N THR A 141 9.70 -0.23 18.67
CA THR A 141 8.79 -0.06 19.83
C THR A 141 7.52 0.73 19.48
N PHE A 142 7.39 1.18 18.24
CA PHE A 142 6.27 2.02 17.82
C PHE A 142 4.99 1.19 17.66
N ASN A 143 3.88 1.70 18.23
CA ASN A 143 2.59 1.03 18.17
C ASN A 143 1.88 1.30 16.83
N THR A 144 2.30 0.54 15.81
CA THR A 144 1.75 0.60 14.45
C THR A 144 0.30 0.17 14.37
N GLN A 145 -0.14 -0.77 15.22
CA GLN A 145 -1.53 -1.20 15.30
C GLN A 145 -2.44 -0.02 15.68
N ARG A 146 -2.06 0.74 16.71
CA ARG A 146 -2.81 1.93 17.12
C ARG A 146 -2.77 3.01 16.04
N LEU A 147 -1.62 3.26 15.42
CA LEU A 147 -1.52 4.23 14.32
C LEU A 147 -2.46 3.85 13.16
N SER A 148 -2.40 2.60 12.71
CA SER A 148 -3.24 2.07 11.63
C SER A 148 -4.73 2.25 11.95
N GLY A 149 -5.16 1.86 13.16
CA GLY A 149 -6.55 2.04 13.59
C GLY A 149 -7.01 3.49 13.58
N GLU A 150 -6.20 4.40 14.11
CA GLU A 150 -6.54 5.84 14.15
C GLU A 150 -6.54 6.49 12.76
N ILE A 151 -5.67 6.04 11.84
CA ILE A 151 -5.67 6.50 10.44
C ILE A 151 -6.97 6.08 9.75
N VAL A 152 -7.40 4.83 9.90
CA VAL A 152 -8.64 4.34 9.29
C VAL A 152 -9.84 5.08 9.88
N GLU A 153 -9.90 5.23 11.20
CA GLU A 153 -11.03 5.88 11.89
C GLU A 153 -11.15 7.36 11.51
N ARG A 154 -10.04 8.11 11.55
CA ARG A 154 -10.04 9.56 11.30
C ARG A 154 -9.99 9.91 9.82
N GLY A 155 -9.47 9.00 9.00
CA GLY A 155 -9.39 9.15 7.55
C GLY A 155 -10.71 8.86 6.85
N ASN A 156 -11.65 8.16 7.47
CA ASN A 156 -12.92 7.79 6.85
C ASN A 156 -13.68 9.01 6.28
N PRO A 157 -14.14 9.00 5.02
CA PRO A 157 -14.11 7.87 4.06
C PRO A 157 -12.83 7.73 3.23
N ASP A 158 -11.94 8.72 3.24
CA ASP A 158 -10.71 8.72 2.43
C ASP A 158 -9.46 9.11 3.25
N PRO A 159 -8.64 8.12 3.67
CA PRO A 159 -7.41 8.38 4.43
C PRO A 159 -6.39 9.27 3.70
N TRP A 160 -6.46 9.38 2.37
CA TRP A 160 -5.54 10.22 1.59
C TRP A 160 -5.77 11.71 1.77
N LYS A 161 -6.88 12.11 2.41
CA LYS A 161 -7.14 13.50 2.81
C LYS A 161 -6.43 13.92 4.11
N LEU A 162 -5.73 13.00 4.78
CA LEU A 162 -4.97 13.30 6.00
C LEU A 162 -3.67 14.06 5.67
N ASP A 163 -3.18 14.82 6.65
CA ASP A 163 -1.88 15.50 6.57
C ASP A 163 -0.73 14.49 6.82
N ILE A 164 -0.42 13.69 5.80
CA ILE A 164 0.53 12.57 5.88
C ILE A 164 1.92 13.06 6.27
N ASP A 165 2.37 14.17 5.69
CA ASP A 165 3.71 14.70 5.95
C ASP A 165 3.84 15.24 7.38
N TYR A 166 2.81 15.92 7.90
CA TYR A 166 2.77 16.33 9.30
C TYR A 166 2.77 15.12 10.26
N ILE A 167 2.04 14.04 9.93
CA ILE A 167 2.05 12.82 10.75
C ILE A 167 3.47 12.22 10.79
N ILE A 168 4.13 12.09 9.62
CA ILE A 168 5.50 11.58 9.53
C ILE A 168 6.45 12.46 10.35
N GLU A 169 6.37 13.78 10.20
CA GLU A 169 7.18 14.75 10.94
C GLU A 169 7.03 14.52 12.46
N LYS A 170 5.80 14.44 12.97
CA LYS A 170 5.56 14.24 14.40
C LYS A 170 6.06 12.90 14.92
N ILE A 171 5.97 11.83 14.12
CA ILE A 171 6.53 10.52 14.49
C ILE A 171 8.06 10.59 14.52
N ALA A 172 8.68 11.13 13.48
CA ALA A 172 10.13 11.27 13.39
C ALA A 172 10.72 12.12 14.54
N LEU A 173 10.00 13.16 14.96
CA LEU A 173 10.39 14.01 16.09
C LEU A 173 10.07 13.39 17.47
N GLY A 174 9.48 12.19 17.54
CA GLY A 174 9.06 11.57 18.81
C GLY A 174 7.98 12.34 19.57
N SER A 175 7.29 13.27 18.89
CA SER A 175 6.24 14.13 19.47
C SER A 175 4.83 13.71 19.06
N PHE A 176 4.70 12.58 18.36
CA PHE A 176 3.44 12.07 17.84
C PHE A 176 2.42 11.80 18.94
N ARG A 177 1.19 12.24 18.67
CA ARG A 177 -0.01 11.97 19.45
C ARG A 177 -1.13 11.61 18.49
N ALA A 178 -2.15 10.89 18.93
CA ALA A 178 -3.35 10.62 18.12
C ALA A 178 -3.99 11.91 17.57
N THR A 179 -3.93 13.01 18.32
CA THR A 179 -4.39 14.34 17.88
C THR A 179 -3.55 14.97 16.76
N SER A 180 -2.43 14.35 16.38
CA SER A 180 -1.61 14.76 15.24
C SER A 180 -2.18 14.21 13.92
N ILE A 181 -3.06 13.21 13.98
CA ILE A 181 -3.79 12.71 12.82
C ILE A 181 -4.97 13.66 12.58
N LYS A 182 -4.83 14.50 11.56
CA LYS A 182 -5.81 15.51 11.15
C LYS A 182 -5.88 15.56 9.63
N ALA A 183 -6.99 16.08 9.11
CA ALA A 183 -7.11 16.39 7.69
C ALA A 183 -6.03 17.40 7.27
N ALA A 184 -5.53 17.23 6.05
CA ALA A 184 -4.70 18.24 5.40
C ALA A 184 -5.52 19.52 5.18
N PRO A 185 -4.88 20.71 5.19
CA PRO A 185 -5.51 21.92 4.71
C PRO A 185 -6.09 21.70 3.31
N ALA A 186 -7.32 22.14 3.09
CA ALA A 186 -8.07 21.84 1.87
C ALA A 186 -8.98 23.01 1.50
N ARG A 187 -9.36 23.09 0.22
CA ARG A 187 -10.36 24.04 -0.28
C ARG A 187 -11.20 23.44 -1.38
N ASN A 188 -12.34 24.05 -1.65
CA ASN A 188 -13.13 23.71 -2.83
C ASN A 188 -12.47 24.31 -4.08
N VAL A 189 -12.54 23.59 -5.18
CA VAL A 189 -12.06 24.05 -6.48
C VAL A 189 -13.22 24.02 -7.46
N ASP A 190 -13.39 25.11 -8.19
CA ASP A 190 -14.33 25.22 -9.30
C ASP A 190 -13.52 25.27 -10.60
N LEU A 191 -13.73 24.30 -11.48
CA LEU A 191 -12.96 24.11 -12.70
C LEU A 191 -13.88 24.19 -13.93
N PRO A 192 -13.60 25.09 -14.89
CA PRO A 192 -14.27 25.06 -16.18
C PRO A 192 -13.73 23.87 -16.97
N VAL A 193 -14.54 22.80 -17.07
CA VAL A 193 -14.20 21.58 -17.81
C VAL A 193 -15.29 21.28 -18.83
N ASP A 194 -14.95 20.47 -19.83
CA ASP A 194 -15.96 19.96 -20.76
C ASP A 194 -16.86 18.93 -20.08
N SER A 195 -18.05 18.75 -20.65
CA SER A 195 -19.01 17.75 -20.21
C SER A 195 -18.44 16.33 -20.28
N GLY A 196 -18.91 15.47 -19.39
CA GLY A 196 -18.49 14.08 -19.26
C GLY A 196 -18.17 13.68 -17.82
N SER A 197 -17.51 12.54 -17.68
CA SER A 197 -17.27 11.92 -16.38
C SER A 197 -15.83 12.17 -15.90
N TRP A 198 -15.71 12.66 -14.67
CA TRP A 198 -14.46 13.11 -14.06
C TRP A 198 -14.23 12.45 -12.70
N PHE A 199 -12.98 12.19 -12.32
CA PHE A 199 -12.63 11.68 -10.99
C PHE A 199 -11.19 12.05 -10.57
N MET A 200 -10.93 12.06 -9.26
CA MET A 200 -9.61 12.33 -8.66
C MET A 200 -8.80 11.05 -8.46
N GLU A 201 -7.49 11.16 -8.27
CA GLU A 201 -6.56 10.03 -8.14
C GLU A 201 -6.80 9.09 -6.95
N SER A 202 -7.64 9.46 -5.99
CA SER A 202 -7.90 8.63 -4.81
C SER A 202 -8.65 7.33 -5.18
N PRO A 203 -8.30 6.18 -4.56
CA PRO A 203 -9.08 4.95 -4.69
C PRO A 203 -10.49 5.08 -4.10
N PHE A 204 -10.73 6.11 -3.29
CA PHE A 204 -12.03 6.42 -2.68
C PHE A 204 -12.77 7.55 -3.42
N ALA A 205 -12.23 8.06 -4.51
CA ALA A 205 -12.86 9.11 -5.30
C ALA A 205 -14.20 8.63 -5.90
N CYS A 206 -15.15 9.55 -6.01
CA CYS A 206 -16.39 9.32 -6.74
C CYS A 206 -16.24 9.81 -8.18
N LEU A 207 -16.99 9.16 -9.09
CA LEU A 207 -17.17 9.66 -10.45
C LEU A 207 -18.18 10.81 -10.43
N LEU A 208 -17.82 11.92 -11.06
CA LEU A 208 -18.60 13.14 -11.17
C LEU A 208 -19.01 13.33 -12.62
N GLU A 209 -20.31 13.41 -12.89
CA GLU A 209 -20.85 13.65 -14.23
C GLU A 209 -21.13 15.15 -14.38
N ILE A 210 -20.62 15.75 -15.45
CA ILE A 210 -20.73 17.18 -15.75
C ILE A 210 -21.50 17.36 -17.04
N GLU A 211 -22.57 18.17 -17.02
CA GLU A 211 -23.35 18.51 -18.21
C GLU A 211 -22.76 19.72 -18.96
N GLU A 212 -23.26 19.97 -20.17
CA GLU A 212 -22.80 21.09 -20.98
C GLU A 212 -23.10 22.45 -20.31
N GLY A 213 -22.07 23.27 -20.13
CA GLY A 213 -22.18 24.59 -19.49
C GLY A 213 -22.10 24.56 -17.96
N GLU A 214 -21.99 23.39 -17.34
CA GLU A 214 -21.69 23.25 -15.92
C GLU A 214 -20.18 23.32 -15.65
N SER A 215 -19.81 23.58 -14.39
CA SER A 215 -18.42 23.57 -13.95
C SER A 215 -18.20 22.44 -12.95
N LEU A 216 -17.00 21.85 -12.96
CA LEU A 216 -16.63 20.77 -12.05
C LEU A 216 -16.27 21.33 -10.69
N ILE A 217 -17.09 21.04 -9.70
CA ILE A 217 -16.86 21.41 -8.30
C ILE A 217 -16.21 20.23 -7.57
N LEU A 218 -14.95 20.41 -7.20
CA LEU A 218 -14.20 19.47 -6.36
C LEU A 218 -14.24 19.94 -4.90
N GLU A 219 -14.89 19.17 -4.03
CA GLU A 219 -15.04 19.54 -2.62
C GLU A 219 -13.86 19.09 -1.76
N GLY A 220 -13.34 20.02 -0.95
CA GLY A 220 -12.33 19.75 0.06
C GLY A 220 -11.09 19.04 -0.50
N VAL A 221 -10.54 19.56 -1.61
CA VAL A 221 -9.30 19.06 -2.19
C VAL A 221 -8.14 19.52 -1.31
N PRO A 222 -7.31 18.59 -0.78
CA PRO A 222 -6.12 18.93 -0.02
C PRO A 222 -5.17 19.84 -0.80
N PHE A 223 -4.29 20.55 -0.10
CA PHE A 223 -3.18 21.25 -0.75
C PHE A 223 -2.12 20.26 -1.19
N GLY A 224 -1.50 20.54 -2.33
CA GLY A 224 -0.47 19.69 -2.95
C GLY A 224 -0.76 19.38 -4.42
N SER A 225 -0.10 18.32 -4.89
CA SER A 225 -0.22 17.82 -6.26
C SER A 225 -1.26 16.69 -6.33
N HIS A 226 -2.16 16.80 -7.30
CA HIS A 226 -3.24 15.86 -7.55
C HIS A 226 -3.34 15.52 -9.04
N LEU A 227 -4.07 14.46 -9.37
CA LEU A 227 -4.39 14.10 -10.75
C LEU A 227 -5.91 14.05 -10.91
N LEU A 228 -6.38 14.79 -11.91
CA LEU A 228 -7.78 14.79 -12.33
C LEU A 228 -7.89 14.03 -13.65
N PHE A 229 -8.83 13.09 -13.74
CA PHE A 229 -9.01 12.22 -14.90
C PHE A 229 -10.33 12.52 -15.60
N SER A 230 -10.30 12.52 -16.93
CA SER A 230 -11.47 12.57 -17.80
C SER A 230 -11.69 11.22 -18.48
N LEU A 231 -12.80 10.54 -18.16
CA LEU A 231 -13.14 9.28 -18.83
C LEU A 231 -13.55 9.49 -20.28
N SER A 232 -14.25 10.58 -20.58
CA SER A 232 -14.75 10.85 -21.93
C SER A 232 -13.62 11.11 -22.93
N LYS A 233 -12.53 11.74 -22.47
CA LYS A 233 -11.38 12.06 -23.31
C LYS A 233 -10.23 11.06 -23.22
N GLY A 234 -10.18 10.25 -22.17
CA GLY A 234 -9.03 9.39 -21.90
C GLY A 234 -7.78 10.18 -21.50
N GLU A 235 -7.97 11.38 -20.95
CA GLU A 235 -6.90 12.32 -20.57
C GLU A 235 -6.81 12.47 -19.06
N TYR A 236 -5.66 12.95 -18.58
CA TYR A 236 -5.48 13.35 -17.18
C TYR A 236 -4.73 14.68 -17.08
N TYR A 237 -4.97 15.37 -15.97
CA TYR A 237 -4.51 16.73 -15.70
C TYR A 237 -3.82 16.73 -14.35
N SER A 238 -2.66 17.38 -14.25
CA SER A 238 -2.06 17.65 -12.94
C SER A 238 -2.64 18.93 -12.37
N LEU A 239 -3.17 18.82 -11.16
CA LEU A 239 -3.63 19.95 -10.38
C LEU A 239 -2.63 20.22 -9.25
N PHE A 240 -2.17 21.46 -9.13
CA PHE A 240 -1.42 21.90 -7.96
C PHE A 240 -2.23 22.96 -7.21
N LEU A 241 -2.46 22.72 -5.93
CA LEU A 241 -3.26 23.58 -5.07
C LEU A 241 -2.43 24.06 -3.89
N ASP A 242 -2.47 25.36 -3.63
CA ASP A 242 -2.04 25.95 -2.37
C ASP A 242 -3.15 26.82 -1.75
N ASP A 243 -2.79 27.65 -0.78
CA ASP A 243 -3.70 28.53 -0.04
C ASP A 243 -4.31 29.64 -0.90
N LYS A 244 -3.77 29.92 -2.10
CA LYS A 244 -4.15 31.06 -2.94
C LYS A 244 -4.52 30.68 -4.37
N GLU A 245 -3.83 29.73 -4.96
CA GLU A 245 -3.82 29.51 -6.40
C GLU A 245 -4.05 28.04 -6.75
N THR A 246 -4.75 27.81 -7.87
CA THR A 246 -4.86 26.51 -8.53
C THR A 246 -4.08 26.60 -9.83
N TYR A 247 -3.13 25.70 -10.03
CA TYR A 247 -2.45 25.55 -11.31
C TYR A 247 -2.86 24.23 -11.96
N ILE A 248 -3.12 24.28 -13.26
CA ILE A 248 -3.53 23.12 -14.05
C ILE A 248 -2.50 22.93 -15.15
N LEU A 249 -1.93 21.74 -15.21
CA LEU A 249 -1.01 21.32 -16.26
C LEU A 249 -1.65 20.19 -17.05
N THR A 250 -1.79 20.40 -18.36
CA THR A 250 -2.25 19.40 -19.32
C THR A 250 -1.07 18.54 -19.75
N HIS A 251 -1.21 17.22 -19.68
CA HIS A 251 -0.24 16.31 -20.28
C HIS A 251 -0.70 15.97 -21.70
N PRO A 252 0.20 16.08 -22.71
CA PRO A 252 -0.12 15.75 -24.10
C PRO A 252 -0.29 14.24 -24.33
#